data_AF-Q6Q634-F1
#
_entry.id   AF-Q6Q634-F1
#
_cell.length_a   1.000
_cell.length_b   1.000
_cell.length_c   1.000
_cell.angle_alpha   90.00
_cell.angle_beta   90.00
_cell.angle_gamma   90.00
#
_symmetry.space_group_name_H-M   'P 1'
#
loop_
_entity.id
_entity.type
_entity.pdbx_description
1 polymer ?
#
loop_
_entity_poly.entity_id
_entity_poly.type
_entity_poly.pdbx_seq_one_letter_code
_entity_poly.pdbx_strand_id
1 'polypeptide(L)' 'EDVTAIIFCVAMSEYDQVLHEDETTNRMQESLKLFDSICNNKWFTDTSIIL' A
#
# COMPACT_ATOMS: atom_id res chain seq x y z
N GLU A 1 10.15 -16.08 -10.05
CA GLU A 1 8.76 -15.58 -10.11
C GLU A 1 7.93 -16.42 -9.14
N ASP A 2 8.26 -16.33 -7.84
CA ASP A 2 7.81 -17.32 -6.83
C ASP A 2 7.17 -16.61 -5.63
N VAL A 3 6.32 -15.62 -5.90
CA VAL A 3 5.52 -14.97 -4.86
C VAL A 3 4.13 -15.58 -4.90
N THR A 4 3.76 -16.35 -3.87
CA THR A 4 2.43 -16.97 -3.79
C THR A 4 1.32 -15.95 -3.52
N ALA A 5 1.59 -14.99 -2.65
CA ALA A 5 0.66 -13.91 -2.33
C ALA A 5 1.41 -12.71 -1.74
N ILE A 6 0.81 -11.53 -1.85
CA ILE A 6 1.24 -10.30 -1.19
C ILE A 6 0.24 -10.00 -0.08
N ILE A 7 0.74 -9.77 1.14
CA ILE A 7 -0.07 -9.27 2.25
C ILE A 7 0.22 -7.78 2.40
N PHE A 8 -0.77 -6.94 2.17
CA PHE A 8 -0.67 -5.50 2.27
C PHE A 8 -1.33 -5.01 3.56
N CYS A 9 -0.52 -4.73 4.58
CA CYS A 9 -1.03 -4.22 5.86
C CYS A 9 -1.13 -2.70 5.84
N VAL A 10 -2.32 -2.17 6.12
CA VAL A 10 -2.56 -0.73 6.29
C VAL A 10 -3.23 -0.44 7.63
N ALA A 11 -2.79 0.61 8.30
CA ALA A 11 -3.40 1.06 9.54
C ALA A 11 -4.61 1.95 9.24
N MET A 12 -5.82 1.40 9.39
CA MET A 12 -7.07 2.15 9.16
C MET A 12 -7.24 3.37 10.09
N SER A 13 -6.57 3.35 11.25
CA SER A 13 -6.60 4.46 12.21
C SER A 13 -5.77 5.67 11.80
N GLU A 14 -5.01 5.60 10.71
CA GLU A 14 -4.11 6.68 10.27
C GLU A 14 -4.75 7.61 9.23
N TYR A 15 -6.09 7.56 9.09
CA TYR A 15 -6.83 8.37 8.12
C TYR A 15 -6.73 9.89 8.37
N ASP A 16 -6.47 10.31 9.61
CA ASP A 16 -6.31 11.72 10.01
C ASP A 16 -4.86 12.08 10.37
N GLN A 17 -3.93 11.14 10.19
CA GLN A 17 -2.51 11.34 10.52
C GLN A 17 -1.70 11.76 9.28
N VAL A 18 -0.62 12.48 9.55
CA VAL A 18 0.39 12.86 8.55
C VAL A 18 1.66 12.04 8.73
N LEU A 19 2.46 11.90 7.67
CA LEU A 19 3.73 11.18 7.74
C LEU A 19 4.67 11.84 8.76
N HIS A 20 5.50 11.03 9.40
CA HIS A 20 6.49 11.56 10.34
C HIS A 20 7.55 12.42 9.63
N GLU A 21 7.88 12.06 8.39
CA GLU A 21 8.90 12.72 7.56
C GLU A 21 8.33 13.92 6.76
N ASP A 22 7.01 13.98 6.62
CA ASP A 22 6.29 15.02 5.88
C ASP A 22 4.95 15.32 6.55
N GLU A 23 4.90 16.44 7.28
CA GLU A 23 3.72 16.89 8.03
C GLU A 23 2.55 17.37 7.14
N THR A 24 2.68 17.31 5.82
CA THR A 24 1.62 17.70 4.87
C THR A 24 0.97 16.50 4.19
N THR A 25 1.68 15.37 4.10
CA THR A 25 1.17 14.18 3.42
C THR A 25 0.42 13.27 4.38
N ASN A 26 -0.84 12.99 4.06
CA ASN A 26 -1.68 12.07 4.83
C ASN A 26 -1.19 10.60 4.69
N ARG A 27 -1.08 9.89 5.82
CA ARG A 27 -0.54 8.52 5.87
C ARG A 27 -1.39 7.51 5.11
N MET A 28 -2.72 7.61 5.20
CA MET A 28 -3.63 6.73 4.47
C MET A 28 -3.55 6.97 2.96
N GLN A 29 -3.46 8.23 2.53
CA GLN A 29 -3.28 8.57 1.11
C GLN A 29 -1.97 8.00 0.55
N GLU A 30 -0.88 8.06 1.31
CA GLU A 30 0.39 7.46 0.89
C GLU A 30 0.29 5.93 0.79
N SER A 31 -0.38 5.29 1.76
CA SER A 31 -0.63 3.85 1.74
C SER A 31 -1.44 3.43 0.50
N LEU A 32 -2.43 4.22 0.10
CA LEU A 32 -3.23 3.97 -1.11
C LEU A 32 -2.39 4.10 -2.40
N LYS A 33 -1.48 5.07 -2.48
CA LYS A 33 -0.57 5.21 -3.63
C LYS A 33 0.39 4.02 -3.75
N LEU A 34 0.90 3.54 -2.61
CA LEU A 34 1.71 2.33 -2.57
C LEU A 34 0.92 1.09 -3.02
N PHE A 35 -0.31 0.94 -2.53
CA PHE A 35 -1.20 -0.14 -2.94
C PHE A 35 -1.48 -0.12 -4.45
N ASP A 36 -1.78 1.05 -5.01
CA ASP A 36 -1.99 1.23 -6.46
C ASP A 36 -0.74 0.85 -7.26
N SER A 37 0.45 1.23 -6.78
CA SER A 37 1.71 0.86 -7.41
C SER A 37 1.98 -0.64 -7.40
N ILE A 38 1.55 -1.35 -6.35
CA ILE A 38 1.66 -2.81 -6.25
C ILE A 38 0.67 -3.49 -7.20
N CYS A 39 -0.59 -3.05 -7.20
CA CYS A 39 -1.64 -3.62 -8.04
C CYS A 39 -1.37 -3.43 -9.54
N ASN A 40 -0.77 -2.30 -9.91
CA ASN A 40 -0.44 -1.99 -11.31
C ASN A 40 0.96 -2.50 -11.72
N ASN A 41 1.66 -3.21 -10.85
CA ASN A 41 2.97 -3.76 -11.19
C ASN A 41 2.83 -5.02 -12.05
N LYS A 42 3.45 -5.01 -13.24
CA LYS A 42 3.41 -6.13 -14.19
C LYS A 42 3.90 -7.45 -13.59
N TRP A 43 4.81 -7.41 -12.62
CA TRP A 43 5.32 -8.60 -11.94
C TRP A 43 4.32 -9.25 -10.96
N PHE A 44 3.28 -8.54 -10.57
CA PHE A 44 2.28 -9.00 -9.59
C PHE A 44 0.88 -9.16 -10.18
N THR A 45 0.75 -9.12 -11.52
CA THR A 45 -0.53 -9.22 -12.23
C THR A 45 -1.30 -10.49 -11.88
N ASP A 46 -0.60 -11.62 -11.73
CA ASP A 46 -1.19 -12.93 -11.40
C ASP A 46 -1.03 -13.30 -9.92
N THR A 47 -0.46 -12.40 -9.11
CA THR A 47 -0.20 -12.64 -7.68
C THR A 47 -1.42 -12.24 -6.86
N SER A 48 -1.88 -13.12 -5.98
CA SER A 48 -2.98 -12.80 -5.07
C SER A 48 -2.56 -11.73 -4.06
N ILE A 49 -3.39 -10.70 -3.88
CA ILE A 49 -3.17 -9.64 -2.89
C ILE A 49 -4.22 -9.77 -1.79
N ILE A 50 -3.76 -9.86 -0.55
CA ILE A 50 -4.56 -9.93 0.66
C ILE A 50 -4.40 -8.59 1.40
N LEU A 51 -5.52 -7.98 1.79
CA LEU A 51 -5.59 -6.73 2.54
C LEU A 51 -5.96 -7.01 4.00
#